data_AF-A0A530H6K3-F1
#
_entry.id   AF-A0A530H6K3-F1
#
_cell.length_a   1.000
_cell.length_b   1.000
_cell.length_c   1.000
_cell.angle_alpha   90.00
_cell.angle_beta   90.00
_cell.angle_gamma   90.00
#
_symmetry.space_group_name_H-M   'P 1'
#
loop_
_entity.id
_entity.type
_entity.pdbx_description
1 polymer ?
#
loop_
_entity_poly.entity_id
_entity_poly.type
_entity_poly.pdbx_seq_one_letter_code
_entity_poly.pdbx_strand_id
1 'polypeptide(L)'
;PGDDGLVKAAVYYERAAATGLADAQYAMAQLYANGAGGKPHDDAQARILLTQAARQNYDTAQIDLAAWMIEGRGGERDLKSGFAWIRRAAQGGNVAAQNRLAKLYMGGIGTDPDLILAGAWYIVARRAGLIDPQMDDFLQGLDDDQTKQALQKANRLP
;
A
#
# COMPACT_ATOMS: atom_id res chain seq x y z
N PRO A 1 -7.35 13.36 25.65
CA PRO A 1 -7.56 11.98 25.15
C PRO A 1 -9.05 11.68 24.97
N GLY A 2 -9.40 10.76 24.06
CA GLY A 2 -10.79 10.48 23.69
C GLY A 2 -11.31 11.37 22.55
N ASP A 3 -12.58 11.20 22.20
CA ASP A 3 -13.20 11.80 21.01
C ASP A 3 -13.14 13.34 21.03
N ASP A 4 -13.37 13.98 22.19
CA ASP A 4 -13.23 15.44 22.35
C ASP A 4 -11.83 15.97 22.01
N GLY A 5 -10.79 15.19 22.32
CA GLY A 5 -9.42 15.52 21.96
C GLY A 5 -9.18 15.38 20.45
N LEU A 6 -9.79 14.36 19.86
CA LEU A 6 -9.71 14.10 18.42
C LEU A 6 -10.44 15.18 17.61
N VAL A 7 -11.60 15.66 18.08
CA VAL A 7 -12.34 16.78 17.47
C VAL A 7 -11.48 18.05 17.45
N LYS A 8 -10.82 18.37 18.58
CA LYS A 8 -9.90 19.51 18.64
C LYS A 8 -8.70 19.34 17.70
N ALA A 9 -8.14 18.13 17.62
CA ALA A 9 -7.03 17.82 16.72
C ALA A 9 -7.44 17.90 15.23
N ALA A 10 -8.66 17.47 14.90
CA ALA A 10 -9.19 17.47 13.54
C ALA A 10 -9.16 18.85 12.90
N VAL A 11 -9.41 19.92 13.67
CA VAL A 11 -9.31 21.31 13.18
C VAL A 11 -7.89 21.67 12.74
N TYR A 12 -6.87 21.18 13.45
CA TYR A 12 -5.47 21.42 13.06
C TYR A 12 -5.09 20.57 11.85
N TYR A 13 -5.50 19.31 11.80
CA TYR A 13 -5.28 18.44 10.64
C TYR A 13 -5.95 18.99 9.38
N GLU A 14 -7.16 19.53 9.48
CA GLU A 14 -7.87 20.12 8.35
C GLU A 14 -7.12 21.32 7.76
N ARG A 15 -6.60 22.21 8.62
CA ARG A 15 -5.77 23.34 8.19
C ARG A 15 -4.48 22.89 7.53
N ALA A 16 -3.78 21.92 8.11
CA ALA A 16 -2.52 21.40 7.55
C ALA A 16 -2.74 20.59 6.26
N ALA A 17 -3.84 19.84 6.17
CA ALA A 17 -4.21 19.12 4.96
C ALA A 17 -4.53 20.10 3.81
N ALA A 18 -5.17 21.23 4.12
CA ALA A 18 -5.45 22.30 3.16
C ALA A 18 -4.19 22.99 2.63
N THR A 19 -3.07 22.97 3.38
CA THR A 19 -1.77 23.44 2.89
C THR A 19 -0.99 22.36 2.13
N GLY A 20 -1.57 21.17 1.94
CA GLY A 20 -0.97 20.08 1.20
C GLY A 20 -0.10 19.13 2.03
N LEU A 21 -0.07 19.21 3.37
CA LEU A 21 0.78 18.32 4.16
C LEU A 21 0.27 16.87 4.09
N ALA A 22 1.10 15.96 3.56
CA ALA A 22 0.72 14.57 3.32
C ALA A 22 0.27 13.83 4.59
N ASP A 23 0.99 14.00 5.70
CA ASP A 23 0.64 13.40 7.00
C ASP A 23 -0.73 13.85 7.48
N ALA A 24 -1.04 15.14 7.30
CA ALA A 24 -2.33 15.70 7.70
C ALA A 24 -3.47 15.26 6.77
N GLN A 25 -3.20 15.14 5.47
CA GLN A 25 -4.16 14.54 4.52
C GLN A 25 -4.45 13.09 4.88
N TYR A 26 -3.42 12.30 5.21
CA TYR A 26 -3.60 10.92 5.68
C TYR A 26 -4.40 10.86 6.99
N ALA A 27 -4.07 11.71 7.97
CA ALA A 27 -4.81 11.78 9.22
C ALA A 27 -6.29 12.13 9.00
N MET A 28 -6.58 13.13 8.15
CA MET A 28 -7.95 13.48 7.77
C MET A 28 -8.65 12.33 7.05
N ALA A 29 -7.96 11.59 6.19
CA ALA A 29 -8.53 10.40 5.55
C ALA A 29 -8.95 9.37 6.60
N GLN A 30 -8.13 9.12 7.62
CA GLN A 30 -8.47 8.21 8.72
C GLN A 30 -9.67 8.72 9.54
N LEU A 31 -9.80 10.03 9.76
CA LEU A 31 -10.97 10.58 10.45
C LEU A 31 -12.27 10.33 9.68
N TYR A 32 -12.28 10.60 8.37
CA TYR A 32 -13.44 10.32 7.52
C TYR A 32 -13.70 8.81 7.38
N ALA A 33 -12.67 7.98 7.25
CA ALA A 33 -12.80 6.53 7.11
C ALA A 33 -13.43 5.84 8.33
N ASN A 34 -13.32 6.47 9.50
CA ASN A 34 -13.79 5.92 10.78
C ASN A 34 -14.96 6.72 11.37
N GLY A 35 -15.38 7.83 10.74
CA GLY A 35 -16.39 8.73 11.28
C GLY A 35 -16.01 9.30 12.65
N ALA A 36 -14.76 9.75 12.79
CA ALA A 36 -14.17 10.17 14.06
C ALA A 36 -13.73 11.65 14.05
N GLY A 37 -13.49 12.23 15.22
CA GLY A 37 -12.99 13.60 15.34
C GLY A 37 -13.99 14.64 14.82
N GLY A 38 -15.29 14.35 14.98
CA GLY A 38 -16.38 15.20 14.53
C GLY A 38 -16.60 15.18 13.01
N LYS A 39 -15.96 14.27 12.28
CA LYS A 39 -16.23 14.05 10.85
C LYS A 39 -17.19 12.86 10.68
N PRO A 40 -18.12 12.92 9.72
CA PRO A 40 -18.97 11.78 9.40
C PRO A 40 -18.13 10.64 8.82
N HIS A 41 -18.64 9.41 8.89
CA HIS A 41 -18.07 8.31 8.12
C HIS A 41 -18.29 8.60 6.63
N ASP A 42 -17.20 8.82 5.89
CA ASP A 42 -17.22 9.04 4.45
C ASP A 42 -15.97 8.44 3.79
N ASP A 43 -16.10 7.20 3.29
CA ASP A 43 -15.00 6.52 2.60
C ASP A 43 -14.64 7.20 1.27
N ALA A 44 -15.58 7.87 0.59
CA ALA A 44 -15.28 8.54 -0.67
C ALA A 44 -14.37 9.75 -0.45
N GLN A 45 -14.71 10.57 0.56
CA GLN A 45 -13.87 11.69 0.97
C GLN A 45 -12.51 11.23 1.50
N ALA A 46 -12.49 10.15 2.29
CA ALA A 46 -11.24 9.56 2.76
C ALA A 46 -10.35 9.09 1.60
N ARG A 47 -10.92 8.46 0.56
CA ARG A 47 -10.17 8.00 -0.62
C ARG A 47 -9.57 9.16 -1.42
N ILE A 48 -10.24 10.31 -1.48
CA ILE A 48 -9.69 11.53 -2.09
C ILE A 48 -8.45 12.00 -1.32
N LEU A 49 -8.54 12.07 0.01
CA LEU A 49 -7.43 12.50 0.87
C LEU A 49 -6.25 11.51 0.83
N LEU A 50 -6.52 10.20 0.84
CA LEU A 50 -5.50 9.17 0.60
C LEU A 50 -4.80 9.37 -0.73
N THR A 51 -5.55 9.68 -1.80
CA THR A 51 -4.98 9.96 -3.13
C THR A 51 -4.05 11.17 -3.11
N GLN A 52 -4.41 12.23 -2.39
CA GLN A 52 -3.57 13.42 -2.25
C GLN A 52 -2.26 13.10 -1.51
N ALA A 53 -2.33 12.38 -0.39
CA ALA A 53 -1.15 11.98 0.37
C ALA A 53 -0.25 11.02 -0.43
N ALA A 54 -0.85 10.02 -1.09
CA ALA A 54 -0.13 9.02 -1.90
C ALA A 54 0.66 9.66 -3.06
N ARG A 55 0.10 10.69 -3.70
CA ARG A 55 0.77 11.46 -4.78
C ARG A 55 2.04 12.16 -4.31
N GLN A 56 2.16 12.43 -3.02
CA GLN A 56 3.32 13.05 -2.39
C GLN A 56 4.37 12.04 -1.91
N ASN A 57 4.28 10.78 -2.35
CA ASN A 57 5.13 9.67 -1.91
C ASN A 57 4.97 9.28 -0.44
N TYR A 58 3.82 9.58 0.17
CA TYR A 58 3.50 9.04 1.49
C TYR A 58 3.13 7.56 1.36
N ASP A 59 4.09 6.69 1.65
CA ASP A 59 4.06 5.24 1.39
C ASP A 59 2.86 4.53 2.04
N THR A 60 2.52 4.91 3.27
CA THR A 60 1.39 4.34 4.00
C THR A 60 0.08 4.67 3.28
N ALA A 61 -0.08 5.89 2.75
CA ALA A 61 -1.25 6.23 1.94
C ALA A 61 -1.27 5.49 0.60
N GLN A 62 -0.10 5.25 -0.03
CA GLN A 62 -0.04 4.46 -1.26
C GLN A 62 -0.52 3.02 -1.03
N ILE A 63 -0.10 2.41 0.10
CA ILE A 63 -0.48 1.06 0.48
C ILE A 63 -1.97 0.97 0.80
N ASP A 64 -2.52 1.90 1.58
CA ASP A 64 -3.93 1.91 1.95
C ASP A 64 -4.83 2.23 0.74
N LEU A 65 -4.47 3.24 -0.06
CA LEU A 65 -5.20 3.58 -1.29
C LEU A 65 -5.26 2.40 -2.25
N ALA A 66 -4.17 1.66 -2.38
CA ALA A 66 -4.15 0.49 -3.24
C ALA A 66 -5.10 -0.61 -2.77
N ALA A 67 -5.12 -0.91 -1.46
CA ALA A 67 -6.06 -1.85 -0.90
C ALA A 67 -7.51 -1.42 -1.17
N TRP A 68 -7.80 -0.13 -0.95
CA TRP A 68 -9.14 0.43 -1.18
C TRP A 68 -9.54 0.38 -2.66
N MET A 69 -8.62 0.62 -3.59
CA MET A 69 -8.86 0.46 -5.01
C MET A 69 -9.12 -1.01 -5.39
N ILE A 70 -8.42 -1.96 -4.78
CA ILE A 70 -8.61 -3.39 -5.05
C ILE A 70 -9.97 -3.88 -4.53
N GLU A 71 -10.36 -3.41 -3.36
CA GLU A 71 -11.61 -3.76 -2.66
C GLU A 71 -12.83 -2.99 -3.17
N GLY A 72 -12.63 -1.80 -3.75
CA GLY A 72 -13.71 -0.90 -4.15
C GLY A 72 -14.28 -0.10 -2.98
N ARG A 73 -13.44 0.21 -1.99
CA ARG A 73 -13.81 1.05 -0.85
C ARG A 73 -13.80 2.51 -1.28
N GLY A 74 -14.86 3.26 -0.92
CA GLY A 74 -14.97 4.69 -1.23
C GLY A 74 -15.00 5.03 -2.72
N GLY A 75 -15.35 4.08 -3.59
CA GLY A 75 -15.44 4.26 -5.04
C GLY A 75 -15.29 2.94 -5.79
N GLU A 76 -15.32 2.96 -7.13
CA GLU A 76 -15.22 1.73 -7.92
C GLU A 76 -13.90 0.98 -7.70
N ARG A 77 -13.97 -0.35 -7.93
CA ARG A 77 -12.79 -1.23 -7.94
C ARG A 77 -11.91 -0.90 -9.14
N ASP A 78 -10.63 -0.76 -8.88
CA ASP A 78 -9.60 -0.57 -9.91
C ASP A 78 -8.33 -1.33 -9.52
N LEU A 79 -8.29 -2.61 -9.93
CA LEU A 79 -7.16 -3.48 -9.62
C LEU A 79 -5.85 -2.97 -10.24
N LYS A 80 -5.91 -2.39 -11.45
CA LYS A 80 -4.72 -1.92 -12.19
C LYS A 80 -4.10 -0.72 -11.49
N SER A 81 -4.91 0.25 -11.07
CA SER A 81 -4.41 1.40 -10.30
C SER A 81 -3.94 0.98 -8.91
N GLY A 82 -4.63 0.07 -8.24
CA GLY A 82 -4.18 -0.47 -6.95
C GLY A 82 -2.82 -1.15 -7.05
N PHE A 83 -2.62 -2.00 -8.05
CA PHE A 83 -1.34 -2.60 -8.37
C PHE A 83 -0.25 -1.54 -8.61
N ALA A 84 -0.54 -0.50 -9.39
CA ALA A 84 0.41 0.55 -9.69
C ALA A 84 0.87 1.34 -8.44
N TRP A 85 -0.03 1.56 -7.47
CA TRP A 85 0.31 2.22 -6.21
C TRP A 85 1.17 1.35 -5.30
N ILE A 86 0.84 0.05 -5.14
CA ILE A 86 1.71 -0.88 -4.42
C ILE A 86 3.09 -0.95 -5.07
N ARG A 87 3.13 -1.00 -6.41
CA ARG A 87 4.40 -1.02 -7.15
C ARG A 87 5.24 0.22 -6.86
N ARG A 88 4.63 1.41 -6.83
CA ARG A 88 5.32 2.66 -6.49
C ARG A 88 5.90 2.63 -5.07
N ALA A 89 5.12 2.18 -4.08
CA ALA A 89 5.59 2.07 -2.70
C ALA A 89 6.73 1.05 -2.56
N ALA A 90 6.63 -0.10 -3.23
CA ALA A 90 7.68 -1.12 -3.25
C ALA A 90 8.98 -0.63 -3.89
N GLN A 91 8.88 0.12 -4.99
CA GLN A 91 10.02 0.78 -5.64
C GLN A 91 10.65 1.89 -4.79
N GLY A 92 9.87 2.47 -3.88
CA GLY A 92 10.36 3.41 -2.86
C GLY A 92 11.06 2.73 -1.67
N GLY A 93 11.22 1.41 -1.68
CA GLY A 93 11.90 0.65 -0.64
C GLY A 93 11.01 0.24 0.54
N ASN A 94 9.68 0.47 0.47
CA ASN A 94 8.79 0.04 1.54
C ASN A 94 8.67 -1.51 1.54
N VAL A 95 9.22 -2.14 2.58
CA VAL A 95 9.31 -3.60 2.72
C VAL A 95 7.94 -4.27 2.75
N ALA A 96 6.95 -3.67 3.41
CA ALA A 96 5.59 -4.20 3.42
C ALA A 96 4.94 -4.14 2.04
N ALA A 97 5.17 -3.06 1.28
CA ALA A 97 4.72 -2.94 -0.10
C ALA A 97 5.41 -3.93 -1.04
N GLN A 98 6.71 -4.22 -0.85
CA GLN A 98 7.43 -5.25 -1.61
C GLN A 98 6.79 -6.63 -1.44
N ASN A 99 6.47 -7.02 -0.20
CA ASN A 99 5.75 -8.27 0.07
C ASN A 99 4.34 -8.27 -0.54
N ARG A 100 3.59 -7.17 -0.41
CA ARG A 100 2.27 -7.04 -1.06
C ARG A 100 2.38 -7.16 -2.57
N LEU A 101 3.36 -6.52 -3.20
CA LEU A 101 3.59 -6.58 -4.63
C LEU A 101 3.89 -8.02 -5.09
N ALA A 102 4.69 -8.74 -4.32
CA ALA A 102 4.97 -10.15 -4.57
C ALA A 102 3.68 -10.99 -4.61
N LYS A 103 2.77 -10.78 -3.65
CA LYS A 103 1.45 -11.45 -3.63
C LYS A 103 0.56 -11.05 -4.81
N LEU A 104 0.59 -9.78 -5.22
CA LEU A 104 -0.18 -9.33 -6.39
C LEU A 104 0.31 -9.98 -7.69
N TYR A 105 1.63 -10.12 -7.87
CA TYR A 105 2.21 -10.86 -9.00
C TYR A 105 1.91 -12.36 -8.93
N MET A 106 1.96 -12.95 -7.75
CA MET A 106 1.62 -14.37 -7.56
C MET A 106 0.15 -14.65 -7.94
N GLY A 107 -0.77 -13.75 -7.56
CA GLY A 107 -2.20 -13.89 -7.82
C GLY A 107 -2.71 -13.26 -9.13
N GLY A 108 -1.86 -12.56 -9.89
CA GLY A 108 -2.30 -11.81 -11.08
C GLY A 108 -3.34 -10.72 -10.76
N ILE A 109 -3.19 -10.03 -9.63
CA ILE A 109 -4.15 -9.00 -9.21
C ILE A 109 -3.72 -7.64 -9.76
N GLY A 110 -4.47 -7.14 -10.75
CA GLY A 110 -4.17 -5.86 -11.41
C GLY A 110 -3.05 -5.92 -12.44
N THR A 111 -2.49 -7.11 -12.66
CA THR A 111 -1.46 -7.44 -13.66
C THR A 111 -1.58 -8.93 -14.03
N ASP A 112 -0.86 -9.40 -15.04
CA ASP A 112 -0.79 -10.83 -15.31
C ASP A 112 0.08 -11.53 -14.25
N PRO A 113 -0.21 -12.79 -13.89
CA PRO A 113 0.64 -13.53 -12.97
C PRO A 113 2.09 -13.61 -13.46
N ASP A 114 3.05 -13.37 -12.56
CA ASP A 114 4.48 -13.53 -12.83
C ASP A 114 5.18 -14.09 -11.59
N LEU A 115 5.41 -15.40 -11.57
CA LEU A 115 6.01 -16.09 -10.43
C LEU A 115 7.47 -15.66 -10.21
N ILE A 116 8.19 -15.27 -11.27
CA ILE A 116 9.58 -14.83 -11.16
C ILE A 116 9.64 -13.46 -10.49
N LEU A 117 8.77 -12.52 -10.89
CA LEU A 117 8.67 -11.22 -10.23
C LEU A 117 8.09 -11.33 -8.83
N ALA A 118 7.13 -12.24 -8.60
CA ALA A 118 6.64 -12.53 -7.26
C ALA A 118 7.79 -12.98 -6.33
N GLY A 119 8.56 -13.99 -6.76
CA GLY A 119 9.72 -14.46 -6.02
C GLY A 119 10.78 -13.37 -5.83
N ALA A 120 11.06 -12.60 -6.88
CA ALA A 120 12.06 -11.54 -6.82
C ALA A 120 11.74 -10.46 -5.79
N TRP A 121 10.50 -9.93 -5.80
CA TRP A 121 10.07 -8.92 -4.82
C TRP A 121 10.02 -9.48 -3.40
N TYR A 122 9.60 -10.74 -3.22
CA TYR A 122 9.61 -11.37 -1.91
C TYR A 122 11.04 -11.58 -1.37
N ILE A 123 11.99 -11.97 -2.22
CA ILE A 123 13.41 -12.09 -1.82
C ILE A 123 13.94 -10.75 -1.32
N VAL A 124 13.60 -9.62 -1.96
CA VAL A 124 14.00 -8.28 -1.49
C VAL A 124 13.41 -7.99 -0.11
N ALA A 125 12.10 -8.20 0.08
CA ALA A 125 11.44 -7.98 1.36
C ALA A 125 12.03 -8.87 2.47
N ARG A 126 12.28 -10.15 2.15
CA ARG A 126 12.85 -11.15 3.07
C ARG A 126 14.28 -10.80 3.50
N ARG A 127 15.11 -10.31 2.59
CA ARG A 127 16.46 -9.80 2.91
C ARG A 127 16.43 -8.60 3.85
N ALA A 128 15.37 -7.79 3.78
CA ALA A 128 15.13 -6.69 4.71
C ALA A 128 14.52 -7.15 6.06
N GLY A 129 14.38 -8.46 6.28
CA GLY A 129 13.93 -9.05 7.54
C GLY A 129 12.43 -9.34 7.62
N LEU A 130 11.66 -9.12 6.55
CA LEU A 130 10.25 -9.50 6.52
C LEU A 130 10.11 -11.02 6.42
N ILE A 131 9.26 -11.60 7.25
CA ILE A 131 8.94 -13.03 7.25
C ILE A 131 7.46 -13.18 6.89
N ASP A 132 7.18 -13.95 5.84
CA ASP A 132 5.83 -14.29 5.43
C ASP A 132 5.79 -15.78 5.08
N PRO A 133 5.29 -16.64 5.98
CA PRO A 133 5.34 -18.10 5.80
C PRO A 133 4.73 -18.58 4.49
N GLN A 134 3.65 -17.94 4.03
CA GLN A 134 3.02 -18.28 2.76
C GLN A 134 3.97 -18.02 1.58
N MET A 135 4.71 -16.92 1.64
CA MET A 135 5.65 -16.56 0.60
C MET A 135 6.96 -17.35 0.70
N ASP A 136 7.36 -17.79 1.90
CA ASP A 136 8.45 -18.75 2.09
C ASP A 136 8.12 -20.09 1.45
N ASP A 137 6.90 -20.62 1.68
CA ASP A 137 6.43 -21.86 1.06
C ASP A 137 6.35 -21.73 -0.47
N PHE A 138 5.79 -20.61 -0.96
CA PHE A 138 5.77 -20.29 -2.38
C PHE A 138 7.18 -20.29 -3.00
N LEU A 139 8.14 -19.62 -2.34
CA LEU A 139 9.51 -19.51 -2.86
C LEU A 139 10.22 -20.87 -2.88
N GLN A 140 9.95 -21.74 -1.90
CA GLN A 140 10.46 -23.12 -1.87
C GLN A 140 9.83 -24.02 -2.93
N GLY A 141 8.63 -23.68 -3.40
CA GLY A 141 7.91 -24.41 -4.44
C GLY A 141 8.33 -24.08 -5.87
N LEU A 142 9.18 -23.06 -6.08
CA LEU A 142 9.72 -22.72 -7.39
C LEU A 142 10.74 -23.78 -7.83
N ASP A 143 10.80 -24.07 -9.13
CA ASP A 143 11.87 -24.91 -9.67
C ASP A 143 13.24 -24.19 -9.67
N ASP A 144 14.31 -24.93 -9.95
CA ASP A 144 15.69 -24.41 -9.90
C ASP A 144 15.92 -23.22 -10.85
N ASP A 145 15.33 -23.27 -12.05
CA ASP A 145 15.50 -22.21 -13.04
C ASP A 145 14.71 -20.96 -12.63
N GLN A 146 13.47 -21.15 -12.19
CA GLN A 146 12.63 -20.08 -11.65
C GLN A 146 13.28 -19.40 -10.45
N THR A 147 13.82 -20.19 -9.51
CA THR A 147 14.52 -19.69 -8.33
C THR A 147 15.75 -18.86 -8.71
N LYS A 148 16.55 -19.35 -9.68
CA LYS A 148 17.72 -18.63 -10.18
C LYS A 148 17.33 -17.32 -10.86
N GLN A 149 16.29 -17.32 -11.68
CA GLN A 149 15.79 -16.11 -12.34
C GLN A 149 15.24 -15.10 -11.32
N ALA A 150 14.46 -15.56 -10.33
CA ALA A 150 13.92 -14.71 -9.27
C ALA A 150 15.04 -14.04 -8.47
N LEU A 151 16.08 -14.81 -8.10
CA LEU A 151 17.27 -14.30 -7.42
C LEU A 151 18.02 -13.24 -8.26
N GLN A 152 18.20 -13.50 -9.56
CA GLN A 152 18.84 -12.54 -10.47
C GLN A 152 18.03 -11.25 -10.64
N LYS A 153 16.70 -11.34 -10.68
CA LYS A 153 15.83 -10.15 -10.72
C LYS A 153 15.88 -9.40 -9.40
N ALA A 154 15.80 -10.10 -8.26
CA ALA A 154 15.86 -9.50 -6.93
C ALA A 154 17.12 -8.65 -6.73
N ASN A 155 18.27 -9.09 -7.25
CA ASN A 155 19.53 -8.34 -7.18
C ASN A 155 19.55 -7.05 -8.02
N ARG A 156 18.56 -6.81 -8.87
CA ARG A 156 18.43 -5.61 -9.71
C ARG A 156 17.26 -4.71 -9.29
N LEU A 157 16.45 -5.16 -8.36
CA LEU A 157 15.36 -4.37 -7.78
C LEU A 157 15.95 -3.35 -6.79
N PRO A 158 15.28 -2.20 -6.61
CA PRO A 158 15.74 -1.13 -5.72
C PRO A 158 15.76 -1.54 -4.25
#